data_AF-A0A1E3B750-F1
#
_entry.id   AF-A0A1E3B750-F1
#
_cell.length_a   1.000
_cell.length_b   1.000
_cell.length_c   1.000
_cell.angle_alpha   90.00
_cell.angle_beta   90.00
_cell.angle_gamma   90.00
#
_symmetry.space_group_name_H-M   'P 1'
#
loop_
_entity.id
_entity.type
_entity.pdbx_description
1 polymer ?
#
loop_
_entity_poly.entity_id
_entity_poly.type
_entity_poly.pdbx_seq_one_letter_code
_entity_poly.pdbx_strand_id
1 'polypeptide(L)'
;MESDEAEQLHRQNAAGDGQKAEQERQKADLKKRMGQATQRYDQAQAKQSPTTLSEYLRHVQEKLVPILSVRSDLTDSASEHANMQGKYYPLKIRHLKHFPKTHNRIFGQFVQTISDKRLFPSQLEVRGVERDLPPTRKNEQDFWLYVRSAIEKSAQRVVRA
;
A
#
# COMPACT_ATOMS: atom_id res chain seq x y z
N MET A 1 -27.51 -3.25 70.52
CA MET A 1 -26.26 -3.81 69.99
C MET A 1 -26.46 -4.48 68.64
N GLU A 2 -27.59 -5.13 68.35
CA GLU A 2 -27.83 -5.81 67.05
C GLU A 2 -27.94 -4.85 65.83
N SER A 3 -28.24 -3.57 66.04
CA SER A 3 -28.36 -2.59 64.94
C SER A 3 -27.02 -2.15 64.35
N ASP A 4 -25.93 -2.19 65.13
CA ASP A 4 -24.61 -1.72 64.66
C ASP A 4 -23.90 -2.78 63.81
N GLU A 5 -24.07 -4.07 64.13
CA GLU A 5 -23.48 -5.18 63.36
C GLU A 5 -24.12 -5.30 61.96
N ALA A 6 -25.43 -5.09 61.86
CA ALA A 6 -26.14 -5.11 60.58
C ALA A 6 -25.71 -3.95 59.66
N GLU A 7 -25.49 -2.75 60.21
CA GLU A 7 -24.93 -1.63 59.46
C GLU A 7 -23.47 -1.88 59.02
N GLN A 8 -22.67 -2.51 59.89
CA GLN A 8 -21.27 -2.77 59.61
C GLN A 8 -21.09 -3.85 58.52
N LEU A 9 -21.95 -4.87 58.51
CA LEU A 9 -22.06 -5.88 57.44
C LEU A 9 -22.50 -5.25 56.11
N HIS A 10 -23.48 -4.33 56.11
CA HIS A 10 -23.90 -3.64 54.90
C HIS A 10 -22.80 -2.74 54.31
N ARG A 11 -22.04 -2.04 55.15
CA ARG A 11 -20.89 -1.21 54.70
C ARG A 11 -19.75 -2.06 54.13
N GLN A 12 -19.45 -3.22 54.73
CA GLN A 12 -18.42 -4.12 54.21
C GLN A 12 -18.81 -4.75 52.87
N ASN A 13 -20.07 -5.15 52.71
CA ASN A 13 -20.58 -5.69 51.45
C ASN A 13 -20.58 -4.62 50.33
N ALA A 14 -21.03 -3.40 50.62
CA ALA A 14 -21.01 -2.30 49.66
C ALA A 14 -19.58 -1.90 49.24
N ALA A 15 -18.62 -1.93 50.17
CA ALA A 15 -17.20 -1.68 49.86
C ALA A 15 -16.59 -2.81 49.01
N GLY A 16 -16.95 -4.07 49.28
CA GLY A 16 -16.51 -5.23 48.51
C GLY A 16 -17.07 -5.25 47.08
N ASP A 17 -18.33 -4.86 46.91
CA ASP A 17 -18.96 -4.75 45.58
C ASP A 17 -18.40 -3.56 44.78
N GLY A 18 -18.10 -2.44 45.44
CA GLY A 18 -17.39 -1.31 44.83
C GLY A 18 -16.00 -1.69 44.31
N GLN A 19 -15.23 -2.45 45.09
CA GLN A 19 -13.90 -2.93 44.67
C GLN A 19 -13.96 -3.92 43.50
N LYS A 20 -14.96 -4.82 43.48
CA LYS A 20 -15.17 -5.74 42.36
C LYS A 20 -15.55 -5.00 41.08
N ALA A 21 -16.47 -4.04 41.17
CA ALA A 21 -16.88 -3.21 40.03
C ALA A 21 -15.70 -2.38 39.49
N GLU A 22 -14.85 -1.83 40.35
CA GLU A 22 -13.62 -1.12 39.97
C GLU A 22 -12.63 -2.05 39.25
N GLN A 23 -12.39 -3.25 39.78
CA GLN A 23 -11.52 -4.25 39.13
C GLN A 23 -12.06 -4.73 37.79
N GLU A 24 -13.39 -4.91 37.66
CA GLU A 24 -14.01 -5.29 36.39
C GLU A 24 -13.90 -4.17 35.35
N ARG A 25 -14.11 -2.91 35.75
CA ARG A 25 -13.88 -1.75 34.88
C ARG A 25 -12.43 -1.65 34.42
N GLN A 26 -11.47 -1.82 35.33
CA GLN A 26 -10.04 -1.82 35.00
C GLN A 26 -9.68 -2.95 34.03
N LYS A 27 -10.20 -4.17 34.25
CA LYS A 27 -9.99 -5.30 33.33
C LYS A 27 -10.62 -5.05 31.96
N ALA A 28 -11.82 -4.47 31.91
CA ALA A 28 -12.50 -4.13 30.67
C ALA A 28 -11.73 -3.07 29.87
N ASP A 29 -11.25 -2.02 30.55
CA ASP A 29 -10.43 -0.97 29.94
C ASP A 29 -9.09 -1.50 29.46
N LEU A 30 -8.42 -2.36 30.24
CA LEU A 30 -7.18 -3.00 29.81
C LEU A 30 -7.41 -3.87 28.58
N LYS A 31 -8.48 -4.69 28.57
CA LYS A 31 -8.84 -5.55 27.44
C LYS A 31 -9.15 -4.73 26.19
N LYS A 32 -9.85 -3.60 26.33
CA LYS A 32 -10.13 -2.68 25.23
C LYS A 32 -8.86 -2.05 24.67
N ARG A 33 -7.96 -1.57 25.54
CA ARG A 33 -6.66 -1.00 25.14
C ARG A 33 -5.77 -2.04 24.45
N MET A 34 -5.71 -3.25 25.00
CA MET A 34 -4.99 -4.38 24.40
C MET A 34 -5.56 -4.73 23.03
N GLY A 35 -6.88 -4.87 22.90
CA GLY A 35 -7.52 -5.15 21.61
C GLY A 35 -7.23 -4.08 20.56
N GLN A 36 -7.27 -2.80 20.94
CA GLN A 36 -6.91 -1.69 20.06
C GLN A 36 -5.42 -1.71 19.67
N ALA A 37 -4.53 -2.04 20.60
CA ALA A 37 -3.09 -2.14 20.34
C ALA A 37 -2.77 -3.30 19.39
N THR A 38 -3.36 -4.48 19.60
CA THR A 38 -3.23 -5.64 18.71
C THR A 38 -3.73 -5.31 17.32
N GLN A 39 -4.93 -4.70 17.20
CA GLN A 39 -5.48 -4.34 15.91
C GLN A 39 -4.59 -3.33 15.15
N ARG A 40 -3.99 -2.36 15.85
CA ARG A 40 -3.03 -1.42 15.25
C ARG A 40 -1.76 -2.13 14.80
N TYR A 41 -1.26 -3.07 15.60
CA TYR A 41 -0.08 -3.87 15.27
C TYR A 41 -0.33 -4.72 14.02
N ASP A 42 -1.44 -5.46 13.97
CA ASP A 42 -1.80 -6.31 12.83
C ASP A 42 -1.97 -5.48 11.55
N GLN A 43 -2.60 -4.31 11.65
CA GLN A 43 -2.73 -3.38 10.52
C GLN A 43 -1.39 -2.84 10.05
N ALA A 44 -0.47 -2.54 10.96
CA ALA A 44 0.87 -2.08 10.61
C ALA A 44 1.68 -3.21 9.93
N GLN A 45 1.59 -4.42 10.46
CA GLN A 45 2.25 -5.60 9.92
C GLN A 45 1.71 -5.97 8.54
N ALA A 46 0.39 -5.90 8.33
CA ALA A 46 -0.23 -6.13 7.02
C ALA A 46 0.28 -5.15 5.95
N LYS A 47 0.52 -3.89 6.32
CA LYS A 47 1.05 -2.86 5.40
C LYS A 47 2.51 -3.07 5.01
N GLN A 48 3.28 -3.78 5.84
CA GLN A 48 4.70 -4.11 5.62
C GLN A 48 4.90 -5.49 4.98
N SER A 49 3.87 -6.34 5.02
CA SER A 49 3.95 -7.69 4.48
C SER A 49 4.01 -7.67 2.95
N PRO A 50 4.77 -8.60 2.33
CA PRO A 50 4.72 -8.81 0.89
C PRO A 50 3.30 -9.11 0.40
N THR A 51 3.00 -8.65 -0.81
CA THR A 51 1.67 -8.72 -1.42
C THR A 51 1.64 -9.73 -2.56
N THR A 52 0.44 -10.19 -2.91
CA THR A 52 0.16 -10.92 -4.15
C THR A 52 0.21 -9.98 -5.36
N LEU A 53 0.26 -10.53 -6.59
CA LEU A 53 0.31 -9.72 -7.82
C LEU A 53 -0.89 -8.76 -7.88
N SER A 54 -2.09 -9.24 -7.60
CA SER A 54 -3.33 -8.46 -7.68
C SER A 54 -3.36 -7.32 -6.66
N GLU A 55 -2.93 -7.58 -5.42
CA GLU A 55 -2.84 -6.57 -4.37
C GLU A 55 -1.82 -5.49 -4.71
N TYR A 56 -0.65 -5.90 -5.22
CA TYR A 56 0.40 -5.00 -5.68
C TYR A 56 -0.09 -4.09 -6.81
N LEU A 57 -0.70 -4.67 -7.86
CA LEU A 57 -1.22 -3.90 -8.99
C LEU A 57 -2.29 -2.89 -8.56
N ARG A 58 -3.17 -3.27 -7.64
CA ARG A 58 -4.14 -2.34 -7.05
C ARG A 58 -3.44 -1.18 -6.34
N HIS A 59 -2.40 -1.44 -5.55
CA HIS A 59 -1.66 -0.38 -4.86
C HIS A 59 -0.92 0.54 -5.84
N VAL A 60 -0.33 0.00 -6.91
CA VAL A 60 0.28 0.81 -7.97
C VAL A 60 -0.76 1.70 -8.65
N GLN A 61 -1.94 1.15 -8.96
CA GLN A 61 -3.04 1.89 -9.56
C GLN A 61 -3.59 3.01 -8.66
N GLU A 62 -3.72 2.77 -7.37
CA GLU A 62 -4.24 3.76 -6.42
C GLU A 62 -3.22 4.82 -6.03
N LYS A 63 -1.92 4.50 -6.06
CA LYS A 63 -0.88 5.35 -5.47
C LYS A 63 0.08 5.94 -6.47
N LEU A 64 0.46 5.21 -7.52
CA LEU A 64 1.50 5.66 -8.44
C LEU A 64 0.90 6.19 -9.75
N VAL A 65 -0.13 5.55 -10.29
CA VAL A 65 -0.77 5.97 -11.55
C VAL A 65 -1.28 7.42 -11.51
N PRO A 66 -1.99 7.91 -10.47
CA PRO A 66 -2.47 9.29 -10.43
C PRO A 66 -1.33 10.30 -10.50
N ILE A 67 -0.19 9.95 -9.93
CA ILE A 67 0.99 10.80 -9.97
C ILE A 67 1.55 10.81 -11.39
N LEU A 68 1.60 9.67 -12.09
CA LEU A 68 2.21 9.53 -13.42
C LEU A 68 1.33 10.04 -14.58
N SER A 69 0.08 10.43 -14.32
CA SER A 69 -0.81 10.96 -15.34
C SER A 69 -0.21 12.19 -16.02
N VAL A 70 -0.10 12.11 -17.34
CA VAL A 70 0.35 13.24 -18.17
C VAL A 70 -0.80 14.24 -18.28
N ARG A 71 -0.47 15.51 -18.08
CA ARG A 71 -1.39 16.64 -18.23
C ARG A 71 -1.98 16.60 -19.65
N SER A 72 -3.29 16.51 -19.77
CA SER A 72 -3.99 16.35 -21.05
C SER A 72 -4.24 17.69 -21.77
N ASP A 73 -3.65 18.78 -21.28
CA ASP A 73 -3.79 20.12 -21.82
C ASP A 73 -3.06 20.20 -23.18
N LEU A 74 -3.73 19.72 -24.23
CA LEU A 74 -3.30 19.73 -25.62
C LEU A 74 -3.22 21.14 -26.23
N THR A 75 -3.49 22.20 -25.45
CA THR A 75 -3.28 23.58 -25.88
C THR A 75 -1.81 23.93 -26.07
N ASP A 76 -0.90 23.15 -25.46
CA ASP A 76 0.55 23.21 -25.73
C ASP A 76 0.96 22.17 -26.80
N SER A 77 0.11 21.96 -27.81
CA SER A 77 0.37 21.06 -28.93
C SER A 77 1.55 21.58 -29.76
N ALA A 78 2.78 21.19 -29.39
CA ALA A 78 3.91 20.88 -30.27
C ALA A 78 4.11 21.75 -31.54
N SER A 79 3.77 23.04 -31.51
CA SER A 79 4.03 23.99 -32.61
C SER A 79 5.37 24.69 -32.43
N GLU A 80 5.89 24.72 -31.21
CA GLU A 80 7.25 25.16 -30.94
C GLU A 80 8.14 23.93 -30.84
N HIS A 81 8.68 23.56 -32.01
CA HIS A 81 9.91 22.80 -32.22
C HIS A 81 10.61 22.45 -30.90
N ALA A 82 10.23 21.31 -30.29
CA ALA A 82 11.07 20.69 -29.30
C ALA A 82 12.45 20.62 -29.95
N ASN A 83 13.45 21.23 -29.32
CA ASN A 83 14.78 21.37 -29.88
C ASN A 83 15.42 19.98 -29.90
N MET A 84 15.07 19.19 -30.92
CA MET A 84 15.37 17.75 -31.05
C MET A 84 16.69 17.53 -31.80
N GLN A 85 17.70 18.34 -31.51
CA GLN A 85 19.03 18.11 -32.08
C GLN A 85 19.50 16.69 -31.69
N GLY A 86 19.63 15.81 -32.69
CA GLY A 86 20.21 14.47 -32.54
C GLY A 86 19.26 13.32 -32.18
N LYS A 87 17.93 13.52 -32.10
CA LYS A 87 16.98 12.41 -31.84
C LYS A 87 16.18 12.05 -33.10
N TYR A 88 16.25 10.79 -33.52
CA TYR A 88 15.44 10.26 -34.62
C TYR A 88 14.08 9.80 -34.11
N TYR A 89 13.02 10.47 -34.57
CA TYR A 89 11.64 10.02 -34.36
C TYR A 89 11.10 9.37 -35.63
N PRO A 90 10.47 8.18 -35.54
CA PRO A 90 9.96 7.48 -36.71
C PRO A 90 8.75 8.22 -37.32
N LEU A 91 8.80 8.43 -38.64
CA LEU A 91 7.73 9.09 -39.40
C LEU A 91 6.41 8.31 -39.45
N LYS A 92 6.44 7.01 -39.14
CA LYS A 92 5.27 6.13 -39.11
C LYS A 92 5.37 5.17 -37.92
N ILE A 93 4.37 5.20 -37.06
CA ILE A 93 4.22 4.20 -35.99
C ILE A 93 3.72 2.91 -36.65
N ARG A 94 4.54 1.85 -36.64
CA ARG A 94 4.14 0.54 -37.15
C ARG A 94 3.32 -0.21 -36.10
N HIS A 95 2.15 -0.68 -36.49
CA HIS A 95 1.33 -1.54 -35.65
C HIS A 95 1.97 -2.94 -35.51
N LEU A 96 2.30 -3.36 -34.29
CA LEU A 96 2.74 -4.73 -34.04
C LEU A 96 1.54 -5.69 -34.07
N LYS A 97 1.25 -6.26 -35.25
CA LYS A 97 0.09 -7.16 -35.49
C LYS A 97 -0.02 -8.31 -34.49
N HIS A 98 1.10 -8.87 -34.04
CA HIS A 98 1.12 -10.02 -33.13
C HIS A 98 1.25 -9.64 -31.65
N PHE A 99 1.40 -8.35 -31.34
CA PHE A 99 1.61 -7.91 -29.97
C PHE A 99 0.51 -8.36 -29.01
N PRO A 100 -0.81 -8.20 -29.30
CA PRO A 100 -1.85 -8.61 -28.35
C PRO A 100 -1.79 -10.10 -28.02
N LYS A 101 -1.59 -10.95 -29.04
CA LYS A 101 -1.52 -12.40 -28.87
C LYS A 101 -0.28 -12.82 -28.07
N THR A 102 0.88 -12.26 -28.42
CA THR A 102 2.15 -12.56 -27.73
C THR A 102 2.12 -12.05 -26.29
N HIS A 103 1.64 -10.83 -26.08
CA HIS A 103 1.46 -10.23 -24.76
C HIS A 103 0.58 -11.10 -23.87
N ASN A 104 -0.63 -11.44 -24.32
CA ASN A 104 -1.58 -12.20 -23.50
C ASN A 104 -1.05 -13.60 -23.16
N ARG A 105 -0.34 -14.25 -24.09
CA ARG A 105 0.30 -15.54 -23.82
C ARG A 105 1.35 -15.43 -22.72
N ILE A 106 2.28 -14.49 -22.85
CA ILE A 106 3.37 -14.30 -21.88
C ILE A 106 2.81 -13.87 -20.53
N PHE A 107 1.90 -12.89 -20.52
CA PHE A 107 1.25 -12.41 -19.32
C PHE A 107 0.48 -13.53 -18.61
N GLY A 108 -0.26 -14.36 -19.36
CA GLY A 108 -0.96 -15.52 -18.80
C GLY A 108 -0.02 -16.52 -18.12
N GLN A 109 1.14 -16.81 -18.73
CA GLN A 109 2.16 -17.67 -18.11
C GLN A 109 2.70 -17.07 -16.81
N PHE A 110 2.96 -15.77 -16.79
CA PHE A 110 3.37 -15.09 -15.55
C PHE A 110 2.29 -15.19 -14.48
N VAL A 111 1.07 -14.77 -14.79
CA VAL A 111 -0.05 -14.81 -13.83
C VAL A 111 -0.19 -16.22 -13.24
N GLN A 112 -0.23 -17.27 -14.06
CA GLN A 112 -0.32 -18.65 -13.58
C GLN A 112 0.84 -19.07 -12.65
N THR A 113 2.04 -18.52 -12.85
CA THR A 113 3.23 -18.94 -12.11
C THR A 113 3.40 -18.20 -10.79
N ILE A 114 3.03 -16.92 -10.73
CA ILE A 114 3.38 -16.04 -9.61
C ILE A 114 2.21 -15.27 -8.98
N SER A 115 0.97 -15.38 -9.50
CA SER A 115 -0.16 -14.55 -9.01
C SER A 115 -0.43 -14.70 -7.51
N ASP A 116 -0.45 -15.95 -7.05
CA ASP A 116 -0.90 -16.30 -5.70
C ASP A 116 0.23 -16.21 -4.67
N LYS A 117 1.47 -16.04 -5.16
CA LYS A 117 2.64 -15.94 -4.30
C LYS A 117 2.79 -14.52 -3.79
N ARG A 118 3.07 -14.38 -2.49
CA ARG A 118 3.36 -13.10 -1.84
C ARG A 118 4.81 -12.65 -2.11
N LEU A 119 5.13 -12.43 -3.38
CA LEU A 119 6.48 -12.05 -3.82
C LEU A 119 6.60 -10.56 -4.15
N PHE A 120 5.49 -9.84 -4.15
CA PHE A 120 5.45 -8.45 -4.60
C PHE A 120 5.66 -7.48 -3.44
N PRO A 121 6.16 -6.26 -3.73
CA PRO A 121 6.40 -5.26 -2.71
C PRO A 121 5.19 -4.98 -1.81
N SER A 122 5.47 -4.61 -0.57
CA SER A 122 4.42 -4.23 0.38
C SER A 122 3.78 -2.88 0.01
N GLN A 123 2.61 -2.60 0.57
CA GLN A 123 1.94 -1.32 0.37
C GLN A 123 2.84 -0.12 0.79
N LEU A 124 3.63 -0.30 1.85
CA LEU A 124 4.53 0.73 2.35
C LEU A 124 5.68 1.01 1.38
N GLU A 125 6.21 -0.03 0.73
CA GLU A 125 7.24 0.11 -0.30
C GLU A 125 6.71 0.80 -1.56
N VAL A 126 5.49 0.49 -1.99
CA VAL A 126 4.84 1.17 -3.12
C VAL A 126 4.68 2.68 -2.82
N ARG A 127 4.27 3.05 -1.60
CA ARG A 127 4.26 4.45 -1.17
C ARG A 127 5.65 5.06 -1.05
N GLY A 128 6.67 4.27 -0.73
CA GLY A 128 8.05 4.71 -0.72
C GLY A 128 8.49 5.25 -2.08
N VAL A 129 8.07 4.58 -3.17
CA VAL A 129 8.38 5.02 -4.54
C VAL A 129 7.86 6.42 -4.82
N GLU A 130 6.68 6.80 -4.32
CA GLU A 130 6.16 8.16 -4.47
C GLU A 130 7.11 9.21 -3.87
N ARG A 131 7.75 8.92 -2.74
CA ARG A 131 8.72 9.83 -2.10
C ARG A 131 10.02 9.96 -2.89
N ASP A 132 10.37 8.93 -3.66
CA ASP A 132 11.58 8.92 -4.48
C ASP A 132 11.37 9.66 -5.82
N LEU A 133 10.12 9.95 -6.20
CA LEU A 133 9.83 10.66 -7.44
C LEU A 133 9.95 12.17 -7.26
N PRO A 134 10.51 12.88 -8.27
CA PRO A 134 10.53 14.33 -8.24
C PRO A 134 9.10 14.91 -8.28
N PRO A 135 8.83 16.01 -7.55
CA PRO A 135 7.49 16.61 -7.46
C PRO A 135 7.00 17.21 -8.77
N THR A 136 7.90 17.51 -9.69
CA THR A 136 7.58 18.03 -11.03
C THR A 136 8.42 17.27 -12.04
N ARG A 137 7.75 16.63 -13.00
CA ARG A 137 8.42 15.88 -14.07
C ARG A 137 8.70 16.80 -15.23
N LYS A 138 9.97 16.90 -15.60
CA LYS A 138 10.47 17.78 -16.66
C LYS A 138 10.89 16.99 -17.89
N ASN A 139 11.30 15.73 -17.74
CA ASN A 139 11.80 14.92 -18.86
C ASN A 139 11.59 13.41 -18.66
N GLU A 140 11.94 12.63 -19.69
CA GLU A 140 11.87 11.16 -19.69
C GLU A 140 12.77 10.52 -18.62
N GLN A 141 13.85 11.20 -18.21
CA GLN A 141 14.73 10.72 -17.15
C GLN A 141 14.01 10.60 -15.80
N ASP A 142 13.03 11.46 -15.53
CA ASP A 142 12.22 11.38 -14.32
C ASP A 142 11.35 10.12 -14.29
N PHE A 143 11.00 9.58 -15.47
CA PHE A 143 10.27 8.32 -15.59
C PHE A 143 11.18 7.11 -15.39
N TRP A 144 12.47 7.20 -15.71
CA TRP A 144 13.42 6.10 -15.48
C TRP A 144 13.56 5.75 -14.01
N LEU A 145 13.50 6.74 -13.11
CA LEU A 145 13.53 6.49 -11.68
C LEU A 145 12.30 5.71 -11.22
N TYR A 146 11.13 6.01 -11.78
CA TYR A 146 9.91 5.23 -11.57
C TYR A 146 10.07 3.79 -12.06
N VAL A 147 10.50 3.60 -13.30
CA VAL A 147 10.68 2.26 -13.90
C VAL A 147 11.63 1.42 -13.04
N ARG A 148 12.76 1.99 -12.64
CA ARG A 148 13.73 1.29 -11.80
C ARG A 148 13.19 0.93 -10.43
N SER A 149 12.55 1.88 -9.74
CA SER A 149 12.09 1.68 -8.37
C SER A 149 10.82 0.84 -8.26
N ALA A 150 9.83 1.09 -9.12
CA ALA A 150 8.56 0.36 -9.09
C ALA A 150 8.62 -0.97 -9.83
N ILE A 151 9.28 -1.05 -10.99
CA ILE A 151 9.18 -2.20 -11.89
C ILE A 151 10.42 -3.09 -11.77
N GLU A 152 11.62 -2.57 -12.03
CA GLU A 152 12.83 -3.40 -12.13
C GLU A 152 13.22 -4.04 -10.79
N LYS A 153 13.23 -3.28 -9.70
CA LYS A 153 13.54 -3.82 -8.37
C LYS A 153 12.53 -4.89 -7.94
N SER A 154 11.25 -4.67 -8.24
CA SER A 154 10.17 -5.62 -7.94
C SER A 154 10.33 -6.90 -8.75
N ALA A 155 10.64 -6.78 -10.04
CA ALA A 155 10.92 -7.91 -10.91
C ALA A 155 12.16 -8.70 -10.44
N GLN A 156 13.23 -8.01 -10.02
CA GLN A 156 14.42 -8.66 -9.47
C GLN A 156 14.11 -9.50 -8.23
N ARG A 157 13.20 -9.06 -7.36
CA ARG A 157 12.77 -9.84 -6.19
C ARG A 157 12.05 -11.11 -6.61
N VAL A 158 11.14 -11.02 -7.57
CA VAL A 158 10.39 -12.17 -8.10
C VAL A 158 11.33 -13.20 -8.75
N VAL A 159 12.34 -12.75 -9.49
CA VAL A 159 13.31 -13.63 -10.18
C VAL A 159 14.28 -14.32 -9.20
N ARG A 160 14.58 -13.68 -8.06
CA ARG A 160 15.51 -14.22 -7.05
C ARG A 160 14.83 -15.09 -5.97
N ALA A 161 13.50 -15.15 -5.96
CA ALA A 161 12.71 -15.92 -5.00
C ALA A 161 12.43 -17.34 -5.51
#